data_AF-A0A2D4L5C3-F1
#
_entry.id   AF-A0A2D4L5C3-F1
#
_cell.length_a   1.000
_cell.length_b   1.000
_cell.length_c   1.000
_cell.angle_alpha   90.00
_cell.angle_beta   90.00
_cell.angle_gamma   90.00
#
_symmetry.space_group_name_H-M   'P 1'
#
loop_
_entity.id
_entity.type
_entity.pdbx_description
1 polymer ?
#
loop_
_entity_poly.entity_id
_entity_poly.type
_entity_poly.pdbx_seq_one_letter_code
_entity_poly.pdbx_strand_id
1 'polypeptide(L)'
;NRNPGGLQIGDLVNIDLDLEIVQSLQHGHGGWTDGMFETLTTTGTVCGIDEDHDIVVQYPSGNRWTFNPAVLTKANVVRSGDGVQGAEGGASQFQVGDLVQVLL
;
A
#
# COMPACT_ATOMS: atom_id res chain seq x y z
N ASN A 1 -21.75 3.76 2.88
CA ASN A 1 -21.07 2.66 2.18
C ASN A 1 -19.57 2.87 2.21
N ARG A 2 -18.86 2.39 3.24
CA ARG A 2 -17.39 2.37 3.25
C ARG A 2 -16.95 0.93 3.03
N ASN A 3 -16.11 0.70 2.03
CA ASN A 3 -15.53 -0.61 1.74
C ASN A 3 -14.76 -1.13 2.97
N PRO A 4 -14.61 -2.46 3.14
CA PRO A 4 -13.74 -3.00 4.17
C PRO A 4 -12.32 -2.40 4.02
N GLY A 5 -11.77 -1.83 5.09
CA GLY A 5 -10.46 -1.15 5.07
C GLY A 5 -10.45 0.31 4.63
N GLY A 6 -11.55 0.86 4.12
CA GLY A 6 -11.61 2.26 3.68
C GLY A 6 -10.74 2.59 2.47
N LEU A 7 -10.32 1.56 1.72
CA LEU A 7 -9.55 1.68 0.49
C LEU A 7 -10.45 2.04 -0.70
N GLN A 8 -9.91 2.87 -1.58
CA GLN A 8 -10.54 3.28 -2.83
C GLN A 8 -9.53 3.29 -3.98
N ILE A 9 -10.03 3.26 -5.21
CA ILE A 9 -9.19 3.36 -6.41
C ILE A 9 -8.32 4.62 -6.34
N GLY A 10 -7.03 4.45 -6.64
CA GLY A 10 -6.01 5.49 -6.57
C GLY A 10 -5.29 5.59 -5.22
N ASP A 11 -5.75 4.89 -4.18
CA ASP A 11 -4.99 4.79 -2.94
C ASP A 11 -3.69 4.02 -3.17
N LEU A 12 -2.64 4.47 -2.49
CA LEU A 12 -1.37 3.78 -2.43
C LEU A 12 -1.38 2.83 -1.24
N VAL A 13 -0.84 1.63 -1.42
CA VAL A 13 -0.88 0.56 -0.41
C VAL A 13 0.45 -0.17 -0.33
N ASN A 14 0.78 -0.61 0.88
CA ASN A 14 1.92 -1.47 1.20
C ASN A 14 1.41 -2.76 1.86
N ILE A 15 2.33 -3.73 2.01
CA ILE A 15 2.12 -4.94 2.80
C ILE A 15 3.11 -4.89 3.97
N ASP A 16 2.60 -4.75 5.19
CA ASP A 16 3.40 -4.68 6.42
C ASP A 16 3.28 -5.97 7.26
N LEU A 17 3.12 -7.11 6.58
CA LEU A 17 2.93 -8.43 7.18
C LEU A 17 3.99 -9.40 6.67
N ASP A 18 4.34 -10.37 7.50
CA ASP A 18 5.24 -11.46 7.10
C ASP A 18 4.63 -12.32 5.99
N LEU A 19 5.48 -12.85 5.11
CA LEU A 19 5.07 -13.66 3.95
C LEU A 19 4.09 -14.79 4.32
N GLU A 20 4.32 -15.49 5.43
CA GLU A 20 3.46 -16.59 5.89
C GLU A 20 2.02 -16.12 6.19
N ILE A 21 1.89 -14.94 6.80
CA ILE A 21 0.60 -14.33 7.10
C ILE A 21 -0.10 -13.91 5.81
N VAL A 22 0.63 -13.29 4.89
CA VAL A 22 0.11 -12.88 3.58
C VAL A 22 -0.42 -14.09 2.82
N GLN A 23 0.35 -15.16 2.73
CA GLN A 23 -0.05 -16.40 2.06
C GLN A 23 -1.32 -17.01 2.68
N SER A 24 -1.41 -16.99 4.01
CA SER A 24 -2.58 -17.50 4.73
C SER A 24 -3.84 -16.67 4.45
N LEU A 25 -3.73 -15.34 4.47
CA LEU A 25 -4.86 -14.43 4.22
C LEU A 25 -5.32 -14.40 2.76
N GLN A 26 -4.43 -14.76 1.83
CA GLN A 26 -4.76 -14.85 0.40
C GLN A 26 -5.57 -16.10 0.03
N HIS A 27 -5.74 -17.07 0.94
CA HIS A 27 -6.57 -18.23 0.66
C HIS A 27 -8.03 -17.81 0.45
N GLY A 28 -8.57 -18.06 -0.76
CA GLY A 28 -9.91 -17.62 -1.14
C GLY A 28 -9.99 -16.19 -1.69
N HIS A 29 -8.86 -15.48 -1.76
CA HIS A 29 -8.79 -14.07 -2.15
C HIS A 29 -7.73 -13.83 -3.24
N GLY A 30 -7.79 -14.60 -4.33
CA GLY A 30 -6.81 -14.56 -5.44
C GLY A 30 -5.57 -15.45 -5.25
N GLY A 31 -5.29 -15.91 -4.02
CA GLY A 31 -4.18 -16.82 -3.73
C GLY A 31 -2.81 -16.14 -3.77
N TRP A 32 -1.75 -16.94 -3.65
CA TRP A 32 -0.37 -16.48 -3.70
C TRP A 32 0.40 -17.19 -4.82
N THR A 33 1.24 -16.44 -5.54
CA THR A 33 2.22 -16.99 -6.50
C THR A 33 3.58 -16.31 -6.30
N ASP A 34 4.66 -16.95 -6.71
CA ASP A 34 6.02 -16.38 -6.57
C ASP A 34 6.20 -15.07 -7.35
N GLY A 35 5.36 -14.79 -8.36
CA GLY A 35 5.35 -13.49 -9.05
C GLY A 35 5.00 -12.31 -8.14
N MET A 36 4.37 -12.58 -6.99
CA MET A 36 3.93 -11.56 -6.03
C MET A 36 5.02 -11.11 -5.06
N PHE A 37 6.24 -11.65 -5.12
CA PHE A 37 7.32 -11.21 -4.23
C PHE A 37 7.60 -9.70 -4.31
N GLU A 38 7.36 -9.07 -5.47
CA GLU A 38 7.48 -7.61 -5.63
C GLU A 38 6.58 -6.83 -4.66
N THR A 39 5.46 -7.43 -4.25
CA THR A 39 4.37 -6.78 -3.50
C THR A 39 4.73 -6.54 -2.04
N LEU A 40 5.70 -7.31 -1.51
CA LEU A 40 6.16 -7.22 -0.12
C LEU A 40 7.08 -6.03 0.12
N THR A 41 7.67 -5.45 -0.93
CA THR A 41 8.68 -4.39 -0.81
C THR A 41 8.37 -3.17 -1.67
N THR A 42 7.32 -3.24 -2.49
CA THR A 42 6.95 -2.17 -3.42
C THR A 42 5.58 -1.61 -3.06
N THR A 43 5.43 -0.29 -3.08
CA THR A 43 4.12 0.35 -2.96
C THR A 43 3.31 0.13 -4.24
N GLY A 44 2.10 -0.41 -4.09
CA GLY A 44 1.14 -0.60 -5.17
C GLY A 44 0.07 0.50 -5.19
N THR A 45 -0.65 0.62 -6.31
CA THR A 45 -1.82 1.52 -6.44
C THR A 45 -3.09 0.70 -6.61
N VAL A 46 -4.09 0.94 -5.76
CA VAL A 46 -5.42 0.32 -5.92
C VAL A 46 -6.00 0.75 -7.27
N CYS A 47 -6.29 -0.22 -8.14
CA CYS A 47 -6.79 0.01 -9.49
C CYS A 47 -8.19 -0.61 -9.73
N GLY A 48 -8.69 -1.40 -8.78
CA GLY A 48 -10.03 -1.98 -8.85
C GLY A 48 -10.46 -2.59 -7.52
N ILE A 49 -11.75 -2.88 -7.43
CA ILE A 49 -12.38 -3.68 -6.37
C ILE A 49 -13.29 -4.65 -7.11
N ASP A 50 -13.16 -5.95 -6.85
CA ASP A 50 -13.95 -6.97 -7.54
C ASP A 50 -15.29 -7.27 -6.84
N GLU A 51 -16.00 -8.29 -7.34
CA GLU A 51 -17.35 -8.65 -6.88
C GLU A 51 -17.37 -9.24 -5.47
N ASP A 52 -16.26 -9.86 -5.03
CA ASP A 52 -16.09 -10.45 -3.71
C ASP A 52 -15.51 -9.45 -2.69
N HIS A 53 -15.37 -8.18 -3.09
CA HIS A 53 -14.78 -7.08 -2.33
C HIS A 53 -13.28 -7.19 -2.06
N ASP A 54 -12.56 -7.96 -2.88
CA ASP A 54 -11.10 -7.96 -2.87
C ASP A 54 -10.54 -6.76 -3.63
N ILE A 55 -9.30 -6.39 -3.28
CA ILE A 55 -8.64 -5.19 -3.77
C ILE A 55 -7.69 -5.56 -4.89
N VAL A 56 -7.89 -5.00 -6.08
CA VAL A 56 -6.97 -5.17 -7.20
C VAL A 56 -5.93 -4.04 -7.16
N VAL A 57 -4.66 -4.41 -7.09
CA VAL A 57 -3.53 -3.48 -6.94
C VAL A 57 -2.60 -3.60 -8.15
N GLN A 58 -2.28 -2.48 -8.77
CA GLN A 58 -1.32 -2.33 -9.87
C GLN A 58 0.07 -1.96 -9.34
N TYR A 59 1.10 -2.64 -9.82
CA TYR A 59 2.50 -2.39 -9.49
C TYR A 59 3.26 -1.72 -10.65
N PRO A 60 4.40 -1.04 -10.39
CA PRO A 60 5.23 -0.41 -11.43
C PRO A 60 5.71 -1.36 -12.53
N SER A 61 5.82 -2.66 -12.22
CA SER A 61 6.14 -3.71 -13.19
C SER A 61 5.10 -3.89 -14.30
N GLY A 62 3.89 -3.35 -14.11
CA GLY A 62 2.74 -3.61 -14.97
C GLY A 62 1.86 -4.75 -14.49
N ASN A 63 2.28 -5.53 -13.48
CA ASN A 63 1.47 -6.60 -12.90
C ASN A 63 0.30 -6.08 -12.06
N ARG A 64 -0.79 -6.86 -12.05
CA ARG A 64 -1.96 -6.64 -11.19
C ARG A 64 -2.20 -7.86 -10.35
N TRP A 65 -2.45 -7.63 -9.07
CA TRP A 65 -2.68 -8.68 -8.09
C TRP A 65 -3.95 -8.37 -7.28
N THR A 66 -4.74 -9.39 -7.01
CA THR A 66 -5.93 -9.31 -6.16
C THR A 66 -5.53 -9.66 -4.73
N PHE A 67 -5.97 -8.85 -3.78
CA PHE A 67 -5.65 -9.00 -2.37
C PHE A 67 -6.89 -9.02 -1.49
N ASN A 68 -6.85 -9.87 -0.48
CA ASN A 68 -7.66 -9.71 0.72
C ASN A 68 -7.38 -8.30 1.31
N PRO A 69 -8.42 -7.48 1.58
CA PRO A 69 -8.23 -6.14 2.15
C PRO A 69 -7.40 -6.11 3.44
N ALA A 70 -7.41 -7.19 4.24
CA ALA A 70 -6.65 -7.30 5.49
C ALA A 70 -5.13 -7.38 5.29
N VAL A 71 -4.66 -7.72 4.09
CA VAL A 71 -3.23 -7.76 3.74
C VAL A 71 -2.66 -6.35 3.51
N LEU A 72 -3.52 -5.39 3.16
CA LEU A 72 -3.10 -4.08 2.68
C LEU A 72 -3.14 -3.02 3.77
N THR A 73 -2.05 -2.28 3.91
CA THR A 73 -2.00 -1.03 4.67
C THR A 73 -2.06 0.14 3.72
N LYS A 74 -2.96 1.11 3.96
CA LYS A 74 -2.99 2.36 3.20
C LYS A 74 -1.72 3.18 3.48
N ALA A 75 -0.94 3.43 2.44
CA ALA A 75 0.25 4.26 2.53
C ALA A 75 -0.16 5.74 2.69
N ASN A 76 0.30 6.38 3.76
CA ASN A 76 0.17 7.81 3.91
C ASN A 76 1.29 8.49 3.12
N VAL A 77 1.03 8.77 1.85
CA VAL A 77 1.94 9.65 1.10
C VAL A 77 1.71 11.06 1.59
N VAL A 78 2.61 11.51 2.46
CA VAL A 78 2.79 12.93 2.73
C VAL A 78 3.23 13.54 1.40
N ARG A 79 2.25 13.98 0.61
CA ARG A 79 2.51 14.78 -0.58
C ARG A 79 3.20 16.03 -0.05
N SER A 80 4.47 16.22 -0.39
CA SER A 80 5.17 17.48 -0.19
C SER A 80 4.40 18.58 -0.93
N GLY A 81 3.39 19.17 -0.27
CA GLY A 81 2.48 20.11 -0.92
C GLY A 81 1.07 20.26 -0.35
N ASP A 82 0.59 19.41 0.56
CA ASP A 82 -0.68 19.70 1.25
C ASP A 82 -0.40 20.38 2.59
N GLY A 83 -0.72 21.66 2.65
CA GLY A 83 -0.39 22.55 3.75
C GLY A 83 -0.96 22.05 5.08
N VAL A 84 -0.06 21.92 6.05
CA VAL A 84 -0.37 21.78 7.47
C VAL A 84 -1.34 22.87 7.91
N GLN A 85 -2.54 22.49 8.36
CA GLN A 85 -3.37 23.33 9.22
C GLN A 85 -3.58 22.60 10.54
N GLY A 86 -2.77 23.00 11.54
CA GLY A 86 -2.88 22.66 12.97
C GLY A 86 -2.28 21.29 13.34
N ALA A 87 -1.34 21.14 14.27
CA ALA A 87 -0.90 22.01 15.35
C ALA A 87 0.60 21.81 15.64
N GLU A 88 1.14 22.84 16.27
CA GLU A 88 2.52 23.16 16.61
C GLU A 88 3.44 22.00 17.03
N GLY A 89 4.63 21.96 16.42
CA GLY A 89 5.82 21.34 17.03
C GLY A 89 6.75 20.59 16.08
N GLY A 90 7.80 21.27 15.59
CA GLY A 90 9.02 20.63 15.11
C GLY A 90 9.25 20.70 13.60
N ALA A 91 10.27 21.48 13.21
CA ALA A 91 10.68 21.74 11.84
C ALA A 91 11.13 20.47 11.08
N SER A 92 10.90 20.42 9.76
CA SER A 92 11.73 19.65 8.83
C SER A 92 11.62 20.24 7.43
N GLN A 93 12.41 21.27 7.15
CA GLN A 93 12.70 21.70 5.79
C GLN A 93 13.86 20.84 5.30
N PHE A 94 13.62 20.03 4.27
CA PHE A 94 14.70 19.32 3.60
C PHE A 94 15.43 20.26 2.63
N GLN A 95 16.76 20.18 2.60
CA GLN A 95 17.66 20.97 1.78
C GLN A 95 18.41 20.09 0.76
N VAL A 96 19.01 20.73 -0.25
CA VAL A 96 19.81 20.03 -1.26
C VAL A 96 21.00 19.34 -0.57
N GLY A 97 20.94 18.01 -0.47
CA GLY A 97 21.89 17.19 0.31
C GLY A 97 21.24 16.09 1.15
N ASP A 98 19.91 16.05 1.26
CA ASP A 98 19.24 15.08 2.13
C ASP A 98 19.18 13.68 1.54
N LEU A 99 19.70 12.71 2.30
CA LEU A 99 19.62 11.29 2.02
C LEU A 99 18.55 10.63 2.90
N VAL A 100 17.75 9.80 2.24
CA VAL A 100 16.56 9.11 2.72
C VAL A 100 16.88 7.87 3.55
N GLN A 101 15.85 7.34 4.23
CA GLN A 101 15.98 6.23 5.16
C GLN A 101 16.17 4.89 4.43
N VAL A 102 17.21 4.14 4.83
CA VAL A 102 17.37 2.72 4.48
C VAL A 102 16.79 1.89 5.63
N LEU A 103 15.82 1.05 5.31
CA LEU A 103 15.23 0.11 6.25
C LEU A 103 16.25 -1.02 6.49
N LEU A 104 16.56 -1.27 7.78
CA LEU A 104 17.55 -2.26 8.22
C LEU A 104 17.19 -3.68 7.82
#